data_AF-A0A4R1QRL4-F1
#
_entry.id   AF-A0A4R1QRL4-F1
#
_cell.length_a   1.000
_cell.length_b   1.000
_cell.length_c   1.000
_cell.angle_alpha   90.00
_cell.angle_beta   90.00
_cell.angle_gamma   90.00
#
_symmetry.space_group_name_H-M   'P 1'
#
loop_
_entity.id
_entity.type
_entity.pdbx_description
1 polymer ?
#
loop_
_entity_poly.entity_id
_entity_poly.type
_entity_poly.pdbx_seq_one_letter_code
_entity_poly.pdbx_strand_id
1 'polypeptide(L)'
;MHENKGFSLIEILVVMAIISILTVTAAVGIQSLGNRQVTRCIDSIETYLGKTKVAALAKNNKSYIEIYQTADGCIIDSYVSDHLDKSEKICNSDIEISYYKSGGIRTVLTETERLKISFKRDSGALMSLEGEPDTVFCQKIEVEKGTITKTIVLVEATGKFYVE
;
A
#
# COMPACT_ATOMS: atom_id res chain seq x y z
N MET A 1 5.98 60.88 17.74
CA MET A 1 4.64 60.75 17.14
C MET A 1 4.50 59.32 16.66
N HIS A 2 3.58 58.54 17.25
CA HIS A 2 3.26 57.21 16.73
C HIS A 2 2.19 57.39 15.65
N GLU A 3 2.58 57.15 14.40
CA GLU A 3 1.65 57.09 13.28
C GLU A 3 0.92 55.74 13.32
N ASN A 4 -0.26 55.72 13.94
CA ASN A 4 -1.17 54.59 13.83
C ASN A 4 -1.83 54.66 12.45
N LYS A 5 -1.25 54.02 11.43
CA LYS A 5 -1.94 53.75 10.17
C LYS A 5 -3.04 52.73 10.44
N GLY A 6 -4.24 53.23 10.73
CA GLY A 6 -5.41 52.40 11.05
C GLY A 6 -5.85 51.60 9.84
N PHE A 7 -5.81 50.28 9.97
CA PHE A 7 -6.39 49.36 8.99
C PHE A 7 -7.91 49.53 8.97
N SER A 8 -8.52 49.68 7.80
CA SER A 8 -9.97 49.80 7.72
C SER A 8 -10.64 48.45 7.96
N LEU A 9 -11.78 48.44 8.66
CA LEU A 9 -12.55 47.23 8.93
C LEU A 9 -12.92 46.47 7.65
N ILE A 10 -13.22 47.20 6.57
CA ILE A 10 -13.55 46.60 5.27
C ILE A 10 -12.34 45.90 4.65
N GLU A 11 -11.14 46.43 4.86
CA GLU A 11 -9.89 45.90 4.32
C GLU A 11 -9.54 44.56 4.99
N ILE A 12 -9.77 44.43 6.30
CA ILE A 12 -9.65 43.16 7.02
C ILE A 12 -10.68 42.14 6.54
N LEU A 13 -11.92 42.55 6.30
CA LEU A 13 -13.00 41.64 5.88
C LEU A 13 -12.73 41.04 4.50
N VAL A 14 -12.27 41.85 3.55
CA VAL A 14 -11.90 41.37 2.20
C VAL A 14 -10.71 40.41 2.27
N VAL A 15 -9.71 40.69 3.10
CA VAL A 15 -8.55 39.81 3.27
C VAL A 15 -8.95 38.45 3.86
N MET A 16 -9.80 38.43 4.89
CA MET A 16 -10.34 37.20 5.47
C MET A 16 -11.14 36.36 4.45
N ALA A 17 -11.95 37.03 3.62
CA ALA A 17 -12.71 36.37 2.56
C ALA A 17 -11.79 35.69 1.54
N ILE A 18 -10.72 36.36 1.10
CA ILE A 18 -9.77 35.77 0.14
C ILE A 18 -8.99 34.59 0.76
N ILE A 19 -8.52 34.74 2.01
CA ILE A 19 -7.79 33.68 2.72
C ILE A 19 -8.67 32.44 2.93
N SER A 20 -9.94 32.61 3.27
CA SER A 20 -10.86 31.48 3.45
C SER A 20 -11.13 30.72 2.14
N ILE A 21 -11.25 31.40 1.00
CA ILE A 21 -11.42 30.75 -0.31
C ILE A 21 -10.15 29.98 -0.70
N LEU A 22 -8.98 30.57 -0.49
CA LEU A 22 -7.69 29.95 -0.83
C LEU A 22 -7.39 28.71 0.03
N THR A 23 -7.67 28.76 1.34
CA THR A 23 -7.43 27.62 2.25
C THR A 23 -8.31 26.41 1.93
N VAL A 24 -9.56 26.62 1.49
CA VAL A 24 -10.47 25.53 1.07
C VAL A 24 -9.93 24.79 -0.16
N THR A 25 -9.35 25.49 -1.14
CA THR A 25 -8.84 24.85 -2.37
C THR A 25 -7.56 24.02 -2.17
N ALA A 26 -6.68 24.42 -1.26
CA ALA A 26 -5.43 23.69 -0.98
C ALA A 26 -5.67 22.32 -0.32
N ALA A 27 -6.70 22.19 0.52
CA ALA A 27 -7.04 20.95 1.22
C ALA A 27 -7.56 19.84 0.29
N VAL A 28 -8.20 20.20 -0.84
CA VAL A 28 -8.74 19.22 -1.81
C VAL A 28 -7.65 18.64 -2.72
N GLY A 29 -6.63 19.46 -3.07
CA GLY A 29 -5.56 19.03 -3.97
C GLY A 29 -4.65 17.93 -3.40
N ILE A 30 -4.33 18.00 -2.11
CA ILE A 30 -3.43 17.05 -1.43
C ILE A 30 -4.07 15.65 -1.34
N GLN A 31 -5.38 15.57 -1.13
CA GLN A 31 -6.11 14.30 -1.04
C GLN A 31 -6.13 13.54 -2.38
N SER A 32 -6.23 14.26 -3.50
CA SER A 32 -6.30 13.64 -4.85
C SER A 32 -4.99 12.97 -5.27
N LEU A 33 -3.84 13.61 -5.01
CA LEU A 33 -2.52 13.06 -5.35
C LEU A 33 -2.14 11.86 -4.47
N GLY A 34 -2.51 11.87 -3.20
CA GLY A 34 -2.30 10.74 -2.31
C GLY A 34 -3.09 9.51 -2.77
N ASN A 35 -4.37 9.68 -3.10
CA ASN A 35 -5.25 8.59 -3.52
C ASN A 35 -4.75 7.88 -4.79
N ARG A 36 -4.24 8.63 -5.77
CA ARG A 36 -3.66 8.04 -7.00
C ARG A 36 -2.43 7.18 -6.71
N GLN A 37 -1.57 7.60 -5.78
CA GLN A 37 -0.36 6.85 -5.46
C GLN A 37 -0.68 5.57 -4.69
N VAL A 38 -1.58 5.65 -3.70
CA VAL A 38 -2.08 4.47 -2.96
C VAL A 38 -2.78 3.50 -3.92
N THR A 39 -3.65 4.00 -4.81
CA THR A 39 -4.34 3.15 -5.80
C THR A 39 -3.36 2.45 -6.73
N ARG A 40 -2.36 3.15 -7.27
CA ARG A 40 -1.32 2.51 -8.10
C ARG A 40 -0.54 1.42 -7.34
N CYS A 41 -0.22 1.65 -6.08
CA CYS A 41 0.46 0.67 -5.24
C CYS A 41 -0.40 -0.60 -5.10
N ILE A 42 -1.69 -0.42 -4.78
CA ILE A 42 -2.68 -1.51 -4.68
C ILE A 42 -2.80 -2.27 -6.01
N ASP A 43 -2.97 -1.56 -7.13
CA ASP A 43 -3.11 -2.16 -8.47
C ASP A 43 -1.87 -3.00 -8.84
N SER A 44 -0.68 -2.51 -8.49
CA SER A 44 0.57 -3.26 -8.68
C SER A 44 0.59 -4.51 -7.81
N ILE A 45 0.27 -4.43 -6.53
CA ILE A 45 0.22 -5.61 -5.64
C ILE A 45 -0.78 -6.65 -6.17
N GLU A 46 -2.00 -6.23 -6.54
CA GLU A 46 -3.01 -7.13 -7.13
C GLU A 46 -2.53 -7.80 -8.42
N THR A 47 -1.86 -7.04 -9.30
CA THR A 47 -1.30 -7.56 -10.54
C THR A 47 -0.27 -8.66 -10.26
N TYR A 48 0.62 -8.44 -9.30
CA TYR A 48 1.66 -9.39 -8.92
C TYR A 48 1.08 -10.60 -8.18
N LEU A 49 0.09 -10.42 -7.31
CA LEU A 49 -0.64 -11.52 -6.67
C LEU A 49 -1.32 -12.41 -7.73
N GLY A 50 -2.01 -11.79 -8.69
CA GLY A 50 -2.69 -12.51 -9.78
C GLY A 50 -1.73 -13.30 -10.65
N LYS A 51 -0.63 -12.66 -11.10
CA LYS A 51 0.43 -13.33 -11.87
C LYS A 51 1.05 -14.49 -11.10
N THR A 52 1.34 -14.30 -9.81
CA THR A 52 1.96 -15.32 -8.96
C THR A 52 1.03 -16.51 -8.76
N LYS A 53 -0.27 -16.26 -8.54
CA LYS A 53 -1.28 -17.32 -8.45
C LYS A 53 -1.38 -18.11 -9.75
N VAL A 54 -1.47 -17.43 -10.90
CA VAL A 54 -1.51 -18.08 -12.21
C VAL A 54 -0.23 -18.90 -12.44
N ALA A 55 0.94 -18.35 -12.09
CA ALA A 55 2.21 -19.04 -12.21
C ALA A 55 2.28 -20.30 -11.33
N ALA A 56 1.83 -20.21 -10.07
CA ALA A 56 1.80 -21.35 -9.14
C ALA A 56 0.91 -22.49 -9.63
N LEU A 57 -0.23 -22.17 -10.27
CA LEU A 57 -1.13 -23.17 -10.86
C LEU A 57 -0.59 -23.76 -12.17
N ALA A 58 0.00 -22.93 -13.03
CA ALA A 58 0.41 -23.32 -14.38
C ALA A 58 1.78 -24.02 -14.42
N LYS A 59 2.77 -23.53 -13.67
CA LYS A 59 4.15 -24.01 -13.73
C LYS A 59 4.40 -25.07 -12.67
N ASN A 60 5.30 -26.00 -12.96
CA ASN A 60 5.72 -27.02 -11.99
C ASN A 60 6.77 -26.50 -10.99
N ASN A 61 6.98 -25.19 -10.97
CA ASN A 61 8.05 -24.52 -10.24
C ASN A 61 7.46 -23.62 -9.16
N LYS A 62 8.19 -23.45 -8.06
CA LYS A 62 7.84 -22.54 -6.97
C LYS A 62 7.77 -21.11 -7.49
N SER A 63 6.66 -20.41 -7.22
CA SER A 63 6.49 -19.00 -7.57
C SER A 63 5.97 -18.23 -6.36
N TYR A 64 6.58 -17.09 -6.06
CA TYR A 64 6.24 -16.25 -4.94
C TYR A 64 6.60 -14.79 -5.22
N ILE A 65 6.04 -13.89 -4.43
CA ILE A 65 6.43 -12.48 -4.38
C ILE A 65 6.98 -12.14 -3.00
N GLU A 66 7.86 -11.15 -2.95
CA GLU A 66 8.33 -10.50 -1.73
C GLU A 66 8.09 -9.00 -1.83
N ILE A 67 7.41 -8.45 -0.83
CA ILE A 67 7.12 -7.02 -0.71
C ILE A 67 7.93 -6.47 0.46
N TYR A 68 8.61 -5.34 0.26
CA TYR A 68 9.40 -4.72 1.31
C TYR A 68 9.65 -3.24 1.12
N GLN A 69 9.93 -2.57 2.23
CA GLN A 69 10.28 -1.15 2.25
C GLN A 69 11.79 -0.97 2.05
N THR A 70 12.16 0.15 1.44
CA THR A 70 13.52 0.68 1.30
C THR A 70 13.48 2.19 1.58
N ALA A 71 14.65 2.81 1.77
CA ALA A 71 14.77 4.26 1.92
C ALA A 71 14.10 5.05 0.76
N ASP A 72 14.10 4.48 -0.45
CA ASP A 72 13.54 5.12 -1.64
C ASP A 72 12.04 4.82 -1.85
N GLY A 73 11.47 3.83 -1.15
CA GLY A 73 10.07 3.42 -1.29
C GLY A 73 9.87 1.92 -1.17
N CYS A 74 8.72 1.42 -1.62
CA CYS A 74 8.42 -0.01 -1.57
C CYS A 74 8.75 -0.70 -2.89
N ILE A 75 9.33 -1.89 -2.79
CA ILE A 75 9.66 -2.78 -3.90
C ILE A 75 8.81 -4.04 -3.79
N ILE A 76 8.38 -4.55 -4.95
CA ILE A 76 7.88 -5.90 -5.11
C ILE A 76 8.80 -6.69 -6.03
N ASP A 77 9.29 -7.82 -5.52
CA ASP A 77 10.09 -8.77 -6.28
C ASP A 77 9.27 -10.03 -6.53
N SER A 78 9.23 -10.50 -7.78
CA SER A 78 8.63 -11.78 -8.13
C SER A 78 9.70 -12.82 -8.45
N TYR A 79 9.50 -14.03 -7.96
CA TYR A 79 10.44 -15.13 -8.11
C TYR A 79 9.80 -16.33 -8.80
N VAL A 80 10.59 -17.01 -9.63
CA VAL A 80 10.25 -18.29 -10.26
C VAL A 80 11.42 -19.24 -10.05
N SER A 81 11.16 -20.41 -9.46
CA SER A 81 12.21 -21.37 -9.07
C SER A 81 13.30 -20.74 -8.18
N ASP A 82 12.91 -19.86 -7.26
CA ASP A 82 13.82 -19.10 -6.37
C ASP A 82 14.81 -18.17 -7.11
N HIS A 83 14.60 -17.93 -8.41
CA HIS A 83 15.31 -16.90 -9.18
C HIS A 83 14.43 -15.65 -9.33
N LEU A 84 15.03 -14.47 -9.18
CA LEU A 84 14.37 -13.19 -9.41
C LEU A 84 13.94 -13.11 -10.89
N ASP A 85 12.64 -12.99 -11.10
CA ASP A 85 12.02 -12.84 -12.42
C ASP A 85 11.81 -11.36 -12.76
N LYS A 86 11.28 -10.59 -11.80
CA LYS A 86 11.03 -9.16 -11.98
C LYS A 86 11.11 -8.43 -10.65
N SER A 87 11.63 -7.21 -10.69
CA SER A 87 11.64 -6.26 -9.57
C SER A 87 10.98 -4.97 -10.00
N GLU A 88 10.11 -4.39 -9.17
CA GLU A 88 9.42 -3.15 -9.46
C GLU A 88 9.23 -2.29 -8.21
N LYS A 89 9.51 -0.99 -8.32
CA LYS A 89 9.14 -0.01 -7.30
C LYS A 89 7.66 0.32 -7.43
N ILE A 90 6.88 -0.03 -6.40
CA ILE A 90 5.41 0.10 -6.41
C ILE A 90 4.90 1.36 -5.71
N CYS A 91 5.68 1.91 -4.78
CA CYS A 91 5.32 3.16 -4.12
C CYS A 91 6.55 3.95 -3.64
N ASN A 92 6.33 5.20 -3.27
CA ASN A 92 7.34 6.08 -2.68
C ASN A 92 7.49 5.79 -1.18
N SER A 93 8.54 6.34 -0.56
CA SER A 93 8.84 6.16 0.86
C SER A 93 7.84 6.83 1.81
N ASP A 94 7.00 7.73 1.30
CA ASP A 94 5.92 8.38 2.04
C ASP A 94 4.62 7.56 2.08
N ILE A 95 4.66 6.31 1.62
CA ILE A 95 3.57 5.33 1.69
C ILE A 95 3.99 4.21 2.63
N GLU A 96 3.15 3.93 3.63
CA GLU A 96 3.30 2.81 4.54
C GLU A 96 2.58 1.59 3.97
N ILE A 97 3.23 0.42 4.03
CA ILE A 97 2.59 -0.86 3.77
C ILE A 97 2.63 -1.68 5.05
N SER A 98 1.48 -2.23 5.43
CA SER A 98 1.39 -3.17 6.54
C SER A 98 0.55 -4.38 6.12
N TYR A 99 0.66 -5.46 6.89
CA TYR A 99 -0.12 -6.66 6.66
C TYR A 99 -0.65 -7.25 7.96
N TYR A 100 -1.75 -7.98 7.86
CA TYR A 100 -2.41 -8.63 8.98
C TYR A 100 -2.28 -10.14 8.86
N LYS A 101 -1.78 -10.77 9.92
CA LYS A 101 -1.68 -12.24 10.02
C LYS A 101 -3.03 -12.86 10.40
N SER A 102 -3.21 -14.15 10.13
CA SER A 102 -4.24 -15.00 10.74
C SER A 102 -4.16 -14.86 12.26
N GLY A 103 -5.14 -14.18 12.88
CA GLY A 103 -5.10 -13.77 14.29
C GLY A 103 -5.12 -12.25 14.55
N GLY A 104 -5.06 -11.42 13.51
CA GLY A 104 -5.31 -9.98 13.59
C GLY A 104 -4.11 -9.13 13.99
N ILE A 105 -2.91 -9.72 14.07
CA ILE A 105 -1.67 -8.98 14.35
C ILE A 105 -1.28 -8.19 13.10
N ARG A 106 -1.19 -6.86 13.25
CA ARG A 106 -0.67 -5.94 12.22
C ARG A 106 0.87 -5.91 12.28
N THR A 107 1.50 -6.02 11.13
CA THR A 107 2.95 -5.89 10.96
C THR A 107 3.25 -4.86 9.88
N VAL A 108 4.01 -3.83 10.22
CA VAL A 108 4.44 -2.79 9.27
C VAL A 108 5.69 -3.25 8.55
N LEU A 109 5.73 -3.07 7.24
CA LEU A 109 6.92 -3.34 6.44
C LEU A 109 7.96 -2.26 6.68
N THR A 110 9.08 -2.65 7.27
CA THR A 110 10.29 -1.84 7.44
C THR A 110 11.37 -2.34 6.47
N GLU A 111 12.55 -1.72 6.50
CA GLU A 111 13.67 -2.16 5.64
C GLU A 111 14.14 -3.59 5.92
N THR A 112 13.91 -4.08 7.14
CA THR A 112 14.29 -5.43 7.58
C THR A 112 13.19 -6.47 7.39
N GLU A 113 11.94 -6.02 7.23
CA GLU A 113 10.79 -6.89 7.08
C GLU A 113 10.53 -7.18 5.60
N ARG A 114 10.13 -8.41 5.30
CA ARG A 114 9.80 -8.87 3.95
C ARG A 114 8.50 -9.67 4.04
N LEU A 115 7.46 -9.25 3.32
CA LEU A 115 6.22 -10.01 3.20
C LEU A 115 6.31 -10.93 1.99
N LYS A 116 6.45 -12.22 2.26
CA LYS A 116 6.47 -13.27 1.24
C LYS A 116 5.09 -13.88 1.05
N ILE A 117 4.59 -13.89 -0.19
CA ILE A 117 3.29 -14.47 -0.53
C ILE A 117 3.46 -15.50 -1.64
N SER A 118 2.90 -16.67 -1.43
CA SER A 118 2.89 -17.78 -2.39
C SER A 118 1.58 -18.56 -2.31
N PHE A 119 1.32 -19.37 -3.34
CA PHE A 119 0.09 -20.12 -3.48
C PHE A 119 0.39 -21.61 -3.67
N LYS A 120 -0.49 -22.45 -3.13
CA LYS A 120 -0.44 -23.90 -3.34
C LYS A 120 -0.82 -24.22 -4.80
N ARG A 121 -0.05 -25.10 -5.43
CA ARG A 121 -0.24 -25.50 -6.84
C ARG A 121 -1.54 -26.26 -7.08
N ASP A 122 -1.95 -27.08 -6.12
CA ASP A 122 -3.09 -28.00 -6.25
C ASP A 122 -4.45 -27.30 -6.10
N SER A 123 -4.50 -26.29 -5.25
CA SER A 123 -5.74 -25.65 -4.78
C SER A 123 -5.80 -24.15 -5.09
N GLY A 124 -4.67 -23.53 -5.39
CA GLY A 124 -4.56 -22.06 -5.48
C GLY A 124 -4.77 -21.36 -4.15
N ALA A 125 -4.82 -22.10 -3.03
CA ALA A 125 -4.91 -21.55 -1.68
C ALA A 125 -3.63 -20.81 -1.31
N LEU A 126 -3.72 -19.88 -0.35
CA LEU A 126 -2.53 -19.23 0.20
C LEU A 126 -1.66 -20.23 0.95
N MET A 127 -0.34 -20.03 0.87
CA MET A 127 0.60 -20.70 1.76
C MET A 127 0.76 -19.91 3.07
N SER A 128 1.23 -20.59 4.11
CA SER A 128 1.62 -19.97 5.38
C SER A 128 2.74 -18.94 5.18
N LEU A 129 2.78 -17.96 6.08
CA LEU A 129 3.84 -16.96 6.12
C LEU A 129 5.17 -17.63 6.51
N GLU A 130 6.26 -17.15 5.91
CA GLU A 130 7.59 -17.69 6.17
C GLU A 130 8.01 -17.46 7.63
N GLY A 131 8.54 -18.49 8.28
CA GLY A 131 8.93 -18.44 9.70
C GLY A 131 7.77 -18.56 10.68
N GLU A 132 6.53 -18.71 10.20
CA GLU A 132 5.33 -18.87 11.03
C GLU A 132 4.77 -20.31 10.95
N PRO A 133 3.91 -20.72 11.90
CA PRO A 133 3.20 -21.99 11.82
C PRO A 133 2.35 -22.11 10.54
N ASP A 134 2.08 -23.36 10.10
CA ASP A 134 1.28 -23.66 8.90
C ASP A 134 -0.20 -23.19 8.97
N THR A 135 -0.60 -22.59 10.09
CA THR A 135 -1.92 -22.02 10.34
C THR A 135 -1.95 -20.49 10.25
N VAL A 136 -0.81 -19.86 9.95
CA VAL A 136 -0.66 -18.40 9.92
C VAL A 136 -0.45 -17.93 8.49
N PHE A 137 -1.43 -17.19 7.97
CA PHE A 137 -1.46 -16.67 6.61
C PHE A 137 -1.63 -15.16 6.60
N CYS A 138 -1.32 -14.51 5.48
CA CYS A 138 -1.67 -13.11 5.26
C CYS A 138 -3.18 -13.00 4.99
N GLN A 139 -3.91 -12.23 5.79
CA GLN A 139 -5.33 -11.96 5.62
C GLN A 139 -5.61 -10.63 4.94
N LYS A 140 -4.81 -9.60 5.26
CA LYS A 140 -4.97 -8.26 4.71
C LYS A 140 -3.62 -7.62 4.44
N ILE A 141 -3.54 -6.84 3.38
CA ILE A 141 -2.44 -5.92 3.10
C ILE A 141 -3.04 -4.52 3.06
N GLU A 142 -2.50 -3.60 3.85
CA GLU A 142 -2.97 -2.23 3.96
C GLU A 142 -1.90 -1.28 3.43
N VAL A 143 -2.32 -0.37 2.55
CA VAL A 143 -1.46 0.67 1.99
C VAL A 143 -2.01 2.01 2.43
N GLU A 144 -1.18 2.79 3.12
CA GLU A 144 -1.56 4.05 3.75
C GLU A 144 -0.69 5.22 3.30
N LYS A 145 -1.33 6.37 3.12
CA LYS A 145 -0.69 7.67 2.94
C LYS A 145 -1.47 8.76 3.66
N GLY A 146 -1.00 9.15 4.84
CA GLY A 146 -1.69 10.14 5.67
C GLY A 146 -3.06 9.62 6.10
N THR A 147 -4.15 10.24 5.63
CA THR A 147 -5.52 9.82 5.97
C THR A 147 -6.14 8.87 4.92
N ILE A 148 -5.37 8.45 3.91
CA ILE A 148 -5.86 7.63 2.81
C ILE A 148 -5.35 6.21 3.03
N THR A 149 -6.28 5.27 3.20
CA THR A 149 -5.99 3.86 3.43
C THR A 149 -6.78 3.02 2.43
N LYS A 150 -6.12 2.05 1.81
CA LYS A 150 -6.74 1.02 0.97
C LYS A 150 -6.26 -0.35 1.42
N THR A 151 -7.14 -1.34 1.33
CA THR A 151 -6.86 -2.67 1.88
C THR A 151 -7.13 -3.74 0.84
N ILE A 152 -6.17 -4.64 0.63
CA ILE A 152 -6.37 -5.89 -0.11
C ILE A 152 -6.69 -6.97 0.90
N VAL A 153 -7.84 -7.63 0.75
CA VAL A 153 -8.21 -8.80 1.55
C VAL A 153 -7.84 -10.06 0.78
N LEU A 154 -7.23 -11.02 1.47
CA LEU A 154 -6.87 -12.32 0.90
C LEU A 154 -7.67 -13.44 1.56
N VAL A 155 -8.24 -14.32 0.74
CA VAL A 155 -9.03 -15.47 1.16
C VAL A 155 -8.14 -16.71 1.14
N GLU A 156 -7.74 -17.18 2.31
CA GLU A 156 -6.84 -18.33 2.49
C GLU A 156 -7.19 -19.53 1.61
N ALA A 157 -8.41 -20.08 1.78
CA ALA A 157 -8.81 -21.35 1.17
C ALA A 157 -8.82 -21.34 -0.36
N THR A 158 -8.93 -20.17 -0.99
CA THR A 158 -9.08 -20.05 -2.46
C THR A 158 -7.99 -19.22 -3.12
N GLY A 159 -7.14 -18.55 -2.32
CA GLY A 159 -6.21 -17.52 -2.76
C GLY A 159 -6.87 -16.42 -3.59
N LYS A 160 -8.17 -16.19 -3.43
CA LYS A 160 -8.84 -15.02 -4.02
C LYS A 160 -8.44 -13.78 -3.24
N PHE A 161 -8.42 -12.64 -3.92
CA PHE A 161 -8.14 -11.36 -3.30
C PHE A 161 -9.01 -10.28 -3.93
N TYR A 162 -9.31 -9.22 -3.16
CA TYR A 162 -10.10 -8.07 -3.58
C TYR A 162 -9.74 -6.83 -2.74
N VAL A 163 -10.00 -5.65 -3.30
CA VAL A 163 -9.78 -4.36 -2.62
C VAL A 163 -11.03 -3.91 -1.87
N GLU A 164 -10.86 -3.46 -0.63
CA GLU A 164 -11.84 -2.72 0.19
C GLU A 164 -11.70 -1.20 0.04
#